data_AF-A0A8W8I7X2-F1
#
_entry.id   AF-A0A8W8I7X2-F1
#
_cell.length_a   1.000
_cell.length_b   1.000
_cell.length_c   1.000
_cell.angle_alpha   90.00
_cell.angle_beta   90.00
_cell.angle_gamma   90.00
#
_symmetry.space_group_name_H-M   'P 1'
#
loop_
_entity.id
_entity.type
_entity.pdbx_description
1 polymer ?
#
loop_
_entity_poly.entity_id
_entity_poly.type
_entity_poly.pdbx_seq_one_letter_code
_entity_poly.pdbx_strand_id
1 'polypeptide(L)'
;KVAFKINTVVNVHNKNEDMNAYISELGPCRWKVFQCLLIGGENAGKDAIRNAEGMVVTSQEFKDFCERHKNITSLVPESNEQMKDSYLILDEYMRFLDCTRGSKDPSRSLLDVGVKNALKFSGFDEKMFLKRGGKYTWSKADMKLDW
;
A
#
# COMPACT_ATOMS: atom_id res chain seq x y z
N LYS A 1 -19.08 -9.43 14.30
CA LYS A 1 -17.67 -9.79 14.04
C LYS A 1 -17.04 -8.78 13.09
N VAL A 2 -15.73 -8.59 13.16
CA VAL A 2 -14.95 -7.66 12.33
C VAL A 2 -13.85 -8.46 11.64
N ALA A 3 -13.59 -8.19 10.36
CA ALA A 3 -12.50 -8.82 9.63
C ALA A 3 -11.16 -8.22 10.08
N PHE A 4 -10.20 -9.06 10.45
CA PHE A 4 -8.90 -8.64 10.94
C PHE A 4 -7.85 -8.63 9.80
N LYS A 5 -7.09 -7.55 9.68
CA LYS A 5 -6.10 -7.33 8.63
C LYS A 5 -4.79 -6.82 9.23
N ILE A 6 -3.67 -7.25 8.67
CA ILE A 6 -2.33 -6.75 9.00
C ILE A 6 -1.73 -6.03 7.79
N ASN A 7 -1.00 -4.96 8.06
CA ASN A 7 -0.16 -4.24 7.11
C ASN A 7 1.27 -4.22 7.64
N THR A 8 2.24 -4.61 6.81
CA THR A 8 3.68 -4.57 7.14
C THR A 8 4.40 -3.74 6.10
N VAL A 9 5.30 -2.85 6.54
CA VAL A 9 6.27 -2.18 5.66
C VAL A 9 7.61 -2.88 5.83
N VAL A 10 8.08 -3.53 4.76
CA VAL A 10 9.39 -4.17 4.67
C VAL A 10 10.43 -3.09 4.43
N ASN A 11 11.37 -2.98 5.35
CA ASN A 11 12.43 -1.99 5.40
C ASN A 11 13.75 -2.65 5.86
N VAL A 12 14.84 -1.88 5.90
CA VAL A 12 16.17 -2.40 6.26
C VAL A 12 16.23 -3.17 7.58
N HIS A 13 15.36 -2.84 8.54
CA HIS A 13 15.39 -3.41 9.89
C HIS A 13 14.65 -4.75 10.01
N ASN A 14 13.68 -5.04 9.12
CA ASN A 14 12.86 -6.26 9.20
C ASN A 14 12.93 -7.14 7.94
N LYS A 15 13.69 -6.76 6.90
CA LYS A 15 13.84 -7.56 5.66
C LYS A 15 14.29 -9.01 5.88
N ASN A 16 14.97 -9.29 6.99
CA ASN A 16 15.47 -10.61 7.36
C ASN A 16 14.60 -11.32 8.41
N GLU A 17 13.52 -10.70 8.88
CA GLU A 17 12.64 -11.26 9.90
C GLU A 17 11.80 -12.41 9.32
N ASP A 18 11.62 -13.46 10.11
CA ASP A 18 10.66 -14.53 9.84
C ASP A 18 9.42 -14.32 10.70
N MET A 19 8.32 -13.96 10.05
CA MET A 19 7.03 -13.67 10.65
C MET A 19 6.01 -14.82 10.48
N ASN A 20 6.41 -15.99 9.95
CA ASN A 20 5.48 -17.07 9.59
C ASN A 20 4.64 -17.54 10.79
N ALA A 21 5.27 -17.78 11.94
CA ALA A 21 4.59 -18.26 13.14
C ALA A 21 3.55 -17.25 13.64
N TYR A 22 3.95 -15.98 13.79
CA TYR A 22 3.09 -14.92 14.32
C TYR A 22 1.91 -14.59 13.39
N ILE A 23 2.15 -14.52 12.08
CA ILE A 23 1.07 -14.24 11.13
C ILE A 23 0.09 -15.41 11.05
N SER A 24 0.58 -16.65 11.16
CA SER A 24 -0.27 -17.85 11.20
C SER A 24 -1.14 -17.87 12.45
N GLU A 25 -0.58 -17.55 13.61
CA GLU A 25 -1.30 -17.48 14.89
C GLU A 25 -2.39 -16.38 14.86
N LEU A 26 -2.05 -15.20 14.33
CA LEU A 26 -2.99 -14.08 14.24
C LEU A 26 -4.09 -14.28 13.18
N GLY A 27 -3.88 -15.16 12.20
CA GLY A 27 -4.86 -15.54 11.19
C GLY A 27 -5.57 -14.38 10.48
N PRO A 28 -4.87 -13.32 9.98
CA PRO A 28 -5.53 -12.20 9.34
C PRO A 28 -6.20 -12.64 8.03
N CYS A 29 -7.38 -12.07 7.73
CA CYS A 29 -8.05 -12.31 6.45
C CYS A 29 -7.27 -11.74 5.26
N ARG A 30 -6.33 -10.83 5.52
CA ARG A 30 -5.42 -10.24 4.55
C ARG A 30 -4.16 -9.72 5.26
N TRP A 31 -3.00 -10.05 4.74
CA TRP A 31 -1.72 -9.50 5.17
C TRP A 31 -1.08 -8.74 3.99
N LYS A 32 -1.15 -7.41 4.03
CA LYS A 32 -0.51 -6.56 3.03
C LYS A 32 0.95 -6.35 3.41
N VAL A 33 1.85 -6.66 2.48
CA VAL A 33 3.29 -6.53 2.66
C VAL A 33 3.79 -5.53 1.63
N PHE A 34 4.19 -4.35 2.11
CA PHE A 34 4.61 -3.22 1.30
C PHE A 34 6.14 -3.12 1.30
N GLN A 35 6.74 -2.93 0.13
CA GLN A 35 8.13 -2.46 0.07
C GLN A 35 8.21 -1.02 0.60
N CYS A 36 9.28 -0.64 1.29
CA CYS A 36 9.46 0.75 1.72
C CYS A 36 9.52 1.70 0.50
N LEU A 37 8.57 2.63 0.43
CA LEU A 37 8.41 3.60 -0.66
C LEU A 37 8.86 4.99 -0.23
N LEU A 38 9.63 5.65 -1.09
CA LEU A 38 9.98 7.06 -0.96
C LEU A 38 8.95 7.93 -1.69
N ILE A 39 8.51 8.99 -1.02
CA ILE A 39 7.59 10.01 -1.52
C ILE A 39 8.19 11.38 -1.18
N GLY A 40 8.47 12.17 -2.23
CA GLY A 40 8.99 13.52 -2.15
C GLY A 40 8.07 14.44 -1.35
N GLY A 41 8.65 15.22 -0.44
CA GLY A 41 7.91 16.13 0.45
C GLY A 41 7.26 15.45 1.66
N GLU A 42 7.21 14.12 1.69
CA GLU A 42 6.67 13.33 2.80
C GLU A 42 7.79 12.68 3.61
N ASN A 43 8.55 11.80 2.98
CA ASN A 43 9.62 11.04 3.63
C ASN A 43 10.95 11.02 2.87
N ALA A 44 11.08 11.82 1.81
CA ALA A 44 12.29 11.95 1.02
C ALA A 44 12.45 13.38 0.46
N GLY A 45 13.69 13.85 0.36
CA GLY A 45 14.02 15.19 -0.13
C GLY A 45 14.11 16.25 0.98
N LYS A 46 14.60 17.44 0.61
CA LYS A 46 14.96 18.51 1.57
C LYS A 46 13.77 19.07 2.35
N ASP A 47 12.61 19.14 1.70
CA ASP A 47 11.39 19.72 2.28
C ASP A 47 10.49 18.66 2.93
N ALA A 48 11.00 17.44 3.13
CA ALA A 48 10.21 16.34 3.69
C ALA A 48 10.05 16.44 5.21
N ILE A 49 8.88 16.04 5.70
CA ILE A 49 8.58 16.00 7.14
C ILE A 49 9.23 14.79 7.85
N ARG A 50 9.72 13.80 7.10
CA ARG A 50 10.44 12.61 7.58
C ARG A 50 11.59 12.27 6.63
N ASN A 51 12.49 11.38 7.07
CA ASN A 51 13.53 10.80 6.22
C ASN A 51 13.48 9.27 6.30
N ALA A 52 13.11 8.64 5.17
CA ALA A 52 13.09 7.19 4.99
C ALA A 52 14.18 6.69 4.02
N GLU A 53 15.08 7.56 3.55
CA GLU A 53 16.11 7.20 2.56
C GLU A 53 17.05 6.09 3.07
N GLY A 54 17.32 6.07 4.38
CA GLY A 54 18.09 5.00 5.03
C GLY A 54 17.31 3.72 5.32
N MET A 55 16.01 3.67 5.02
CA MET A 55 15.11 2.55 5.35
C MET A 55 14.73 1.70 4.13
N VAL A 56 15.13 2.10 2.92
CA VAL A 56 14.74 1.42 1.68
C VAL A 56 15.41 0.06 1.52
N VAL A 57 14.69 -0.86 0.86
CA VAL A 57 15.21 -2.18 0.48
C VAL A 57 15.15 -2.33 -1.04
N THR A 58 16.09 -3.07 -1.58
CA THR A 58 16.11 -3.42 -3.00
C THR A 58 14.91 -4.29 -3.36
N SER A 59 14.53 -4.31 -4.64
CA SER A 59 13.49 -5.21 -5.14
C SER A 59 13.82 -6.69 -4.91
N GLN A 60 15.09 -7.05 -4.86
CA GLN A 60 15.51 -8.42 -4.57
C GLN A 60 15.30 -8.77 -3.09
N GLU A 61 15.74 -7.91 -2.16
CA GLU A 61 15.53 -8.12 -0.73
C GLU A 61 14.03 -8.20 -0.36
N PHE A 62 13.20 -7.39 -1.03
CA PHE A 62 11.75 -7.48 -0.88
C PHE A 62 11.18 -8.82 -1.39
N LYS A 63 11.67 -9.31 -2.54
CA LYS A 63 11.29 -10.63 -3.07
C LYS A 63 11.72 -11.75 -2.12
N ASP A 64 12.91 -11.67 -1.54
CA ASP A 64 13.42 -12.66 -0.59
C ASP A 64 12.55 -12.70 0.67
N PHE A 65 12.10 -11.54 1.17
CA PHE A 65 11.10 -11.47 2.25
C PHE A 65 9.79 -12.15 1.84
N CYS A 66 9.27 -11.88 0.64
CA CYS A 66 8.02 -12.52 0.18
C CYS A 66 8.16 -14.04 0.04
N GLU A 67 9.29 -14.51 -0.51
CA GLU A 67 9.57 -15.94 -0.71
C GLU A 67 9.66 -16.69 0.63
N ARG A 68 10.25 -16.07 1.66
CA ARG A 68 10.29 -16.61 3.03
C ARG A 68 8.90 -16.84 3.62
N HIS A 69 7.91 -16.07 3.20
CA HIS A 69 6.55 -16.10 3.73
C HIS A 69 5.51 -16.65 2.75
N LYS A 70 5.94 -17.29 1.65
CA LYS A 70 5.05 -17.76 0.57
C LYS A 70 3.95 -18.74 1.00
N ASN A 71 4.13 -19.41 2.15
CA ASN A 71 3.17 -20.36 2.68
C ASN A 71 1.98 -19.68 3.39
N ILE A 72 2.07 -18.37 3.66
CA ILE A 72 0.97 -17.61 4.26
C ILE A 72 -0.05 -17.26 3.17
N THR A 73 -1.21 -17.89 3.21
CA THR A 73 -2.27 -17.72 2.19
C THR A 73 -2.88 -16.32 2.14
N SER A 74 -2.82 -15.58 3.25
CA SER A 74 -3.34 -14.21 3.32
C SER A 74 -2.33 -13.16 2.81
N LEU A 75 -1.11 -13.56 2.45
CA LEU A 75 -0.04 -12.68 1.97
C LEU A 75 -0.43 -12.00 0.64
N VAL A 76 -0.30 -10.67 0.61
CA VAL A 76 -0.51 -9.86 -0.59
C VAL A 76 0.65 -8.87 -0.71
N PRO A 77 1.67 -9.19 -1.53
CA PRO A 77 2.83 -8.33 -1.71
C PRO A 77 2.50 -7.13 -2.60
N GLU A 78 3.06 -5.97 -2.27
CA GLU A 78 3.00 -4.76 -3.08
C GLU A 78 4.40 -4.12 -3.13
N SER A 79 5.09 -4.30 -4.26
CA SER A 79 6.34 -3.60 -4.54
C SER A 79 6.11 -2.11 -4.78
N ASN A 80 7.18 -1.31 -4.80
CA ASN A 80 7.09 0.12 -5.12
C ASN A 80 6.44 0.38 -6.49
N GLU A 81 6.71 -0.47 -7.49
CA GLU A 81 6.07 -0.42 -8.81
C GLU A 81 4.56 -0.67 -8.76
N GLN A 82 4.11 -1.54 -7.84
CA GLN A 82 2.69 -1.86 -7.69
C GLN A 82 1.95 -0.82 -6.86
N MET A 83 2.60 -0.17 -5.89
CA MET A 83 1.94 0.77 -4.98
C MET A 83 1.73 2.16 -5.56
N LYS A 84 2.72 2.69 -6.29
CA LYS A 84 2.87 4.13 -6.53
C LYS A 84 1.59 4.79 -7.08
N ASP A 85 0.99 4.22 -8.12
CA ASP A 85 -0.11 4.87 -8.86
C ASP A 85 -1.44 4.09 -8.81
N SER A 86 -1.51 3.05 -7.97
CA SER A 86 -2.62 2.09 -7.98
C SER A 86 -3.67 2.33 -6.89
N TYR A 87 -3.64 3.50 -6.25
CA TYR A 87 -4.61 3.92 -5.24
C TYR A 87 -5.28 5.23 -5.67
N LEU A 88 -6.57 5.34 -5.40
CA LEU A 88 -7.24 6.63 -5.32
C LEU A 88 -7.09 7.15 -3.89
N ILE A 89 -6.30 8.19 -3.72
CA ILE A 89 -6.01 8.80 -2.43
C ILE A 89 -6.72 10.15 -2.37
N LEU A 90 -7.58 10.34 -1.38
CA LEU A 90 -8.13 11.65 -1.03
C LEU A 90 -7.41 12.18 0.20
N ASP A 91 -6.96 13.42 0.13
CA ASP A 91 -6.43 14.13 1.28
C ASP A 91 -7.54 14.72 2.17
N GLU A 92 -7.13 15.39 3.23
CA GLU A 92 -8.01 16.03 4.21
C GLU A 92 -8.90 17.15 3.63
N TYR A 93 -8.58 17.68 2.44
CA TYR A 93 -9.37 18.67 1.71
C TYR A 93 -10.23 18.04 0.60
N MET A 94 -10.32 16.71 0.56
CA MET A 94 -11.03 15.95 -0.47
C MET A 94 -10.47 16.19 -1.88
N ARG A 95 -9.15 16.34 -2.00
CA ARG A 95 -8.43 16.42 -3.28
C ARG A 95 -7.81 15.07 -3.58
N PHE A 96 -7.92 14.61 -4.83
CA PHE A 96 -7.14 13.45 -5.26
C PHE A 96 -5.65 13.80 -5.29
N LEU A 97 -4.80 12.88 -4.82
CA LEU A 97 -3.34 13.02 -4.84
C LEU A 97 -2.76 12.20 -5.99
N ASP A 98 -2.09 12.86 -6.93
CA ASP A 98 -1.31 12.24 -8.00
C ASP A 98 0.09 11.88 -7.50
N CYS A 99 0.41 10.59 -7.57
CA CYS A 99 1.69 10.03 -7.13
C CYS A 99 2.68 9.74 -8.26
N THR A 100 2.30 9.97 -9.53
CA THR A 100 3.06 9.52 -10.71
C THR A 100 4.46 10.12 -10.79
N ARG A 101 4.65 11.31 -10.22
CA ARG A 101 5.91 12.05 -10.18
C ARG A 101 6.77 11.75 -8.94
N GLY A 102 6.30 10.87 -8.05
CA GLY A 102 7.00 10.53 -6.82
C GLY A 102 6.79 11.52 -5.67
N SER A 103 5.93 12.52 -5.84
CA SER A 103 5.36 13.39 -4.80
C SER A 103 3.87 13.09 -4.65
N LYS A 104 3.17 13.75 -3.71
CA LYS A 104 1.70 13.73 -3.66
C LYS A 104 1.17 15.08 -4.14
N ASP A 105 0.87 15.17 -5.42
CA ASP A 105 0.43 16.42 -6.04
C ASP A 105 -1.11 16.52 -5.98
N PRO A 106 -1.69 17.51 -5.27
CA PRO A 106 -3.13 17.59 -5.10
C PRO A 106 -3.84 18.16 -6.32
N SER A 107 -4.94 17.53 -6.71
CA SER A 107 -5.95 18.09 -7.63
C SER A 107 -6.78 19.20 -6.97
N ARG A 108 -7.78 19.76 -7.67
CA ARG A 108 -8.81 20.59 -7.03
C ARG A 108 -9.75 19.71 -6.18
N SER A 109 -10.32 20.28 -5.11
CA SER A 109 -11.22 19.52 -4.23
C SER A 109 -12.43 19.04 -5.01
N LEU A 110 -12.81 17.77 -4.80
CA LEU A 110 -14.05 17.23 -5.37
C LEU A 110 -15.29 17.97 -4.87
N LEU A 111 -15.20 18.67 -3.73
CA LEU A 111 -16.28 19.51 -3.20
C LEU A 111 -16.50 20.76 -4.06
N ASP A 112 -15.46 21.23 -4.75
CA ASP A 112 -15.53 22.44 -5.59
C ASP A 112 -15.84 22.13 -7.05
N VAL A 113 -15.24 21.06 -7.59
CA VAL A 113 -15.29 20.76 -9.04
C VAL A 113 -16.05 19.48 -9.38
N GLY A 114 -16.51 18.74 -8.36
CA GLY A 114 -17.14 17.43 -8.51
C GLY A 114 -16.14 16.31 -8.78
N VAL A 115 -16.52 15.08 -8.43
CA VAL A 115 -15.68 13.88 -8.51
C VAL A 115 -15.08 13.67 -9.91
N LYS A 116 -15.91 13.74 -10.96
CA LYS A 116 -15.45 13.48 -12.34
C LYS A 116 -14.35 14.43 -12.81
N ASN A 117 -14.34 15.68 -12.35
CA ASN A 117 -13.32 16.64 -12.74
C ASN A 117 -12.06 16.51 -11.90
N ALA A 118 -12.19 16.29 -10.59
CA ALA A 118 -11.05 16.05 -9.72
C ALA A 118 -10.31 14.77 -10.11
N LEU A 119 -11.04 13.69 -10.42
CA LEU A 119 -10.49 12.36 -10.73
C LEU A 119 -9.56 12.35 -11.95
N LYS A 120 -9.78 13.24 -12.93
CA LYS A 120 -8.93 13.37 -14.13
C LYS A 120 -7.46 13.69 -13.79
N PHE A 121 -7.22 14.24 -12.61
CA PHE A 121 -5.89 14.65 -12.12
C PHE A 121 -5.41 13.77 -10.97
N SER A 122 -5.95 12.56 -10.82
CA SER A 122 -5.58 11.64 -9.72
C SER A 122 -4.33 10.81 -10.02
N GLY A 123 -3.86 10.77 -11.27
CA GLY A 123 -2.76 9.88 -11.67
C GLY A 123 -3.07 8.37 -11.56
N PHE A 124 -4.33 7.99 -11.35
CA PHE A 124 -4.71 6.62 -11.02
C PHE A 124 -4.54 5.63 -12.19
N ASP A 125 -3.77 4.56 -11.93
CA ASP A 125 -3.63 3.40 -12.81
C ASP A 125 -4.59 2.27 -12.39
N GLU A 126 -5.75 2.24 -13.05
CA GLU A 126 -6.77 1.21 -12.84
C GLU A 126 -6.25 -0.20 -13.17
N LYS A 127 -5.38 -0.34 -14.18
CA LYS A 127 -4.83 -1.65 -14.56
C LYS A 127 -3.92 -2.18 -13.46
N MET A 128 -3.07 -1.33 -12.88
CA MET A 128 -2.23 -1.71 -11.76
C MET A 128 -3.05 -2.02 -10.50
N PHE A 129 -4.11 -1.25 -10.23
CA PHE A 129 -5.05 -1.53 -9.13
C PHE A 129 -5.65 -2.94 -9.23
N LEU A 130 -6.11 -3.34 -10.41
CA LEU A 130 -6.62 -4.69 -10.63
C LEU A 130 -5.50 -5.74 -10.52
N LYS A 131 -4.33 -5.48 -11.13
CA LYS A 131 -3.18 -6.40 -11.12
C LYS A 131 -2.68 -6.74 -9.70
N ARG A 132 -2.72 -5.78 -8.77
CA ARG A 132 -2.34 -6.01 -7.36
C ARG A 132 -3.45 -6.59 -6.47
N GLY A 133 -4.58 -7.00 -7.06
CA GLY A 133 -5.72 -7.55 -6.32
C GLY A 133 -6.44 -6.48 -5.48
N GLY A 134 -6.56 -5.26 -6.01
CA GLY A 134 -7.31 -4.17 -5.38
C GLY A 134 -8.81 -4.46 -5.27
N LYS A 135 -9.35 -5.28 -6.16
CA LYS A 135 -10.70 -5.85 -6.09
C LYS A 135 -10.66 -7.25 -5.49
N TYR A 136 -11.30 -7.44 -4.34
CA TYR A 136 -11.39 -8.71 -3.62
C TYR A 136 -12.67 -8.73 -2.78
N THR A 137 -13.04 -9.88 -2.21
CA THR A 137 -14.15 -9.95 -1.24
C THR A 137 -13.82 -9.09 -0.03
N TRP A 138 -14.35 -7.88 0.03
CA TRP A 138 -14.10 -6.88 1.07
C TRP A 138 -15.28 -6.67 2.02
N SER A 139 -16.43 -7.26 1.70
CA SER A 139 -17.64 -7.22 2.52
C SER A 139 -17.57 -8.32 3.57
N LYS A 140 -17.60 -7.94 4.85
CA LYS A 140 -17.57 -8.90 5.97
C LYS A 140 -18.69 -9.95 5.93
N ALA A 141 -19.82 -9.64 5.28
CA ALA A 141 -20.94 -10.56 5.11
C ALA A 141 -20.58 -11.79 4.26
N ASP A 142 -19.58 -11.64 3.39
CA ASP A 142 -19.12 -12.67 2.46
C ASP A 142 -17.82 -13.34 2.94
N MET A 143 -17.39 -13.05 4.18
CA MET A 143 -16.15 -13.57 4.76
C MET A 143 -16.44 -14.65 5.81
N LYS A 144 -15.60 -15.69 5.83
CA LYS A 144 -15.56 -16.63 6.96
C LYS A 144 -14.84 -15.96 8.13
N LEU A 145 -15.61 -15.50 9.11
CA LEU A 145 -15.11 -14.85 10.34
C LEU A 145 -15.24 -15.77 11.56
N ASP A 146 -15.54 -17.04 11.31
CA ASP A 146 -15.55 -18.09 12.31
C ASP A 146 -14.13 -18.68 12.34
N TRP A 147 -13.50 -18.52 13.50
CA TRP A 147 -12.21 -19.06 13.89
C TRP A 147 -12.44 -19.84 15.18
#